data_AF-A0A062XVA1-F1
#
_entry.id   AF-A0A062XVA1-F1
#
_cell.length_a   1.000
_cell.length_b   1.000
_cell.length_c   1.000
_cell.angle_alpha   90.00
_cell.angle_beta   90.00
_cell.angle_gamma   90.00
#
_symmetry.space_group_name_H-M   'P 1'
#
loop_
_entity.id
_entity.type
_entity.pdbx_description
1 polymer ?
#
loop_
_entity_poly.entity_id
_entity_poly.type
_entity_poly.pdbx_seq_one_letter_code
_entity_poly.pdbx_strand_id
1 'polypeptide(L)'
;MDEGRLATFREAVNRLRQGPHPRGEEFELCREVLAVAPSSPEAAQALRVLLEGAMADAHTSIADAQIIMRLLKALDRGEVQPADLLR
;
A
#
# COMPACT_ATOMS: atom_id res chain seq x y z
N MET A 1 14.81 -8.88 3.55
CA MET A 1 14.37 -7.70 4.33
C MET A 1 14.36 -8.07 5.79
N ASP A 2 14.74 -7.17 6.71
CA ASP A 2 14.60 -7.43 8.15
C ASP A 2 13.13 -7.33 8.60
N GLU A 3 12.81 -7.95 9.74
CA GLU A 3 11.44 -8.06 10.25
C GLU A 3 10.85 -6.72 10.67
N GLY A 4 11.66 -5.80 11.22
CA GLY A 4 11.21 -4.48 11.64
C GLY A 4 10.77 -3.61 10.46
N ARG A 5 11.53 -3.64 9.36
CA ARG A 5 11.18 -2.94 8.12
C ARG A 5 9.90 -3.51 7.48
N LEU A 6 9.75 -4.83 7.48
CA LEU A 6 8.53 -5.47 6.97
C LEU A 6 7.30 -5.10 7.81
N ALA A 7 7.43 -5.08 9.14
CA ALA A 7 6.36 -4.65 10.04
C ALA A 7 5.93 -3.19 9.77
N THR A 8 6.90 -2.30 9.55
CA THR A 8 6.64 -0.89 9.20
C THR A 8 5.85 -0.78 7.90
N PHE A 9 6.20 -1.58 6.88
CA PHE A 9 5.47 -1.59 5.61
C PHE A 9 4.05 -2.14 5.75
N ARG A 10 3.86 -3.21 6.52
CA ARG A 10 2.51 -3.75 6.82
C ARG A 10 1.63 -2.72 7.50
N GLU A 11 2.18 -1.99 8.48
CA GLU A 11 1.42 -0.94 9.18
C GLU A 11 1.00 0.18 8.23
N ALA A 12 1.89 0.62 7.34
CA ALA A 12 1.54 1.62 6.31
C ALA A 12 0.43 1.12 5.37
N VAL A 13 0.52 -0.13 4.89
CA VAL A 13 -0.52 -0.73 4.04
C VAL A 13 -1.85 -0.85 4.78
N ASN A 14 -1.84 -1.29 6.04
CA ASN A 14 -3.05 -1.40 6.84
C ASN A 14 -3.72 -0.04 7.08
N ARG A 15 -2.92 1.02 7.30
CA ARG A 15 -3.44 2.39 7.38
C ARG A 15 -4.08 2.86 6.07
N LEU A 16 -3.52 2.51 4.91
CA LEU A 16 -4.12 2.85 3.61
C LEU A 16 -5.42 2.08 3.31
N ARG A 17 -5.51 0.83 3.76
CA ARG A 17 -6.71 -0.01 3.64
C ARG A 17 -7.88 0.53 4.47
N GLN A 18 -7.60 1.20 5.59
CA GLN A 18 -8.61 1.69 6.54
C GLN A 18 -8.83 3.21 6.46
N GLY A 19 -7.83 3.94 5.99
CA GLY A 19 -7.78 5.40 6.03
C GLY A 19 -8.54 6.05 4.87
N PRO A 20 -9.08 7.26 5.08
CA PRO A 20 -9.92 7.92 4.09
C PRO A 20 -9.11 8.61 2.98
N HIS A 21 -7.80 8.41 2.89
CA HIS A 21 -6.94 8.99 1.86
C HIS A 21 -6.01 7.91 1.28
N PRO A 22 -5.80 7.87 -0.04
CA PRO A 22 -6.37 8.77 -1.07
C PRO A 22 -7.88 8.58 -1.31
N ARG A 23 -8.60 9.61 -1.77
CA ARG A 23 -10.06 9.56 -2.04
C ARG A 23 -10.40 9.49 -3.51
N GLY A 24 -11.47 8.79 -3.84
CA GLY A 24 -11.98 8.65 -5.21
C GLY A 24 -12.48 7.24 -5.48
N GLU A 25 -13.40 7.10 -6.42
CA GLU A 25 -14.04 5.81 -6.77
C GLU A 25 -13.01 4.72 -7.05
N GLU A 26 -11.95 5.03 -7.80
CA GLU A 26 -10.85 4.11 -8.09
C GLU A 26 -10.17 3.58 -6.82
N PHE A 27 -9.91 4.43 -5.83
CA PHE A 27 -9.24 4.03 -4.59
C PHE A 27 -10.16 3.22 -3.68
N GLU A 28 -11.45 3.52 -3.65
CA GLU A 28 -12.42 2.70 -2.91
C GLU A 28 -12.53 1.30 -3.51
N LEU A 29 -12.58 1.18 -4.84
CA LEU A 29 -12.53 -0.11 -5.54
C LEU A 29 -11.24 -0.87 -5.21
N CYS A 30 -10.10 -0.19 -5.17
CA CYS A 30 -8.84 -0.81 -4.75
C CYS A 30 -8.91 -1.34 -3.32
N ARG A 31 -9.49 -0.59 -2.37
CA ARG A 31 -9.68 -1.06 -0.99
C ARG A 31 -10.60 -2.26 -0.92
N GLU A 32 -11.68 -2.29 -1.70
CA GLU A 32 -12.60 -3.43 -1.78
C GLU A 32 -11.88 -4.69 -2.28
N VAL A 33 -11.08 -4.58 -3.35
CA VAL A 33 -10.26 -5.70 -3.85
C VAL A 33 -9.32 -6.20 -2.75
N LEU A 34 -8.62 -5.31 -2.05
CA LEU A 34 -7.72 -5.67 -0.94
C LEU A 34 -8.45 -6.26 0.28
N ALA A 35 -9.73 -5.98 0.46
CA ALA A 35 -10.54 -6.52 1.54
C ALA A 35 -11.08 -7.91 1.20
N VAL A 36 -11.58 -8.10 -0.01
CA VAL A 36 -12.28 -9.32 -0.44
C VAL A 36 -11.32 -10.38 -0.98
N ALA A 37 -10.28 -9.97 -1.70
CA ALA A 37 -9.40 -10.88 -2.43
C ALA A 37 -7.90 -10.55 -2.26
N PRO A 38 -7.35 -10.45 -1.03
CA PRO A 38 -5.99 -9.97 -0.77
C PRO A 38 -4.88 -10.84 -1.38
N SER A 39 -5.18 -12.07 -1.80
CA SER A 39 -4.24 -12.99 -2.46
C SER A 39 -4.38 -13.05 -3.98
N SER A 40 -5.27 -12.26 -4.57
CA SER A 40 -5.49 -12.28 -6.02
C SER A 40 -4.40 -11.47 -6.77
N PRO A 41 -4.17 -11.73 -8.06
CA PRO A 41 -3.30 -10.90 -8.90
C PRO A 41 -3.73 -9.42 -8.91
N GLU A 42 -5.04 -9.16 -8.87
CA GLU A 42 -5.62 -7.82 -8.85
C GLU A 42 -5.27 -7.07 -7.55
N ALA A 43 -5.10 -7.77 -6.43
CA ALA A 43 -4.71 -7.15 -5.17
C ALA A 43 -3.32 -6.50 -5.24
N ALA A 44 -2.39 -7.09 -5.99
CA ALA A 44 -1.08 -6.48 -6.21
C ALA A 44 -1.20 -5.13 -6.93
N GLN A 45 -2.03 -5.07 -7.98
CA GLN A 45 -2.27 -3.84 -8.73
C GLN A 45 -3.02 -2.82 -7.87
N ALA A 46 -4.08 -3.22 -7.17
CA ALA A 46 -4.86 -2.37 -6.28
C ALA A 46 -4.00 -1.74 -5.18
N LEU A 47 -3.08 -2.52 -4.59
CA LEU A 47 -2.11 -2.01 -3.63
C LEU A 47 -1.21 -0.93 -4.25
N ARG A 48 -0.72 -1.16 -5.47
CA ARG A 48 0.16 -0.21 -6.16
C ARG A 48 -0.56 1.11 -6.45
N VAL A 49 -1.79 1.05 -6.96
CA VAL A 49 -2.63 2.23 -7.20
C VAL A 49 -2.88 3.01 -5.91
N LEU A 50 -3.19 2.34 -4.80
CA LEU A 50 -3.36 3.01 -3.50
C LEU A 50 -2.08 3.70 -3.00
N LEU A 51 -0.92 3.06 -3.16
CA LEU A 51 0.37 3.64 -2.76
C LEU A 51 0.72 4.87 -3.61
N GLU A 52 0.51 4.79 -4.93
CA GLU A 52 0.74 5.91 -5.86
C GLU A 52 -0.23 7.06 -5.58
N GLY A 53 -1.51 6.76 -5.38
CA GLY A 53 -2.52 7.75 -5.00
C GLY A 53 -2.18 8.42 -3.67
N ALA A 54 -1.72 7.66 -2.67
CA ALA A 54 -1.28 8.22 -1.40
C ALA A 54 -0.09 9.16 -1.57
N MET A 55 0.88 8.86 -2.45
CA MET A 55 1.98 9.77 -2.75
C MET A 55 1.54 11.07 -3.43
N ALA A 56 0.45 11.03 -4.20
CA ALA A 56 -0.11 12.19 -4.89
C ALA A 56 -1.07 13.02 -4.02
N ASP A 57 -1.58 12.45 -2.91
CA ASP A 57 -2.53 13.12 -2.02
C ASP A 57 -1.81 14.12 -1.07
N ALA A 58 -2.26 15.37 -1.08
CA ALA A 58 -1.69 16.45 -0.26
C ALA A 58 -1.91 16.27 1.25
N HIS A 59 -2.83 15.40 1.66
CA HIS A 59 -3.09 15.05 3.06
C HIS A 59 -2.19 13.92 3.59
N THR A 60 -1.42 13.28 2.73
CA THR A 60 -0.44 12.28 3.15
C THR A 60 0.70 12.94 3.91
N SER A 61 0.95 12.48 5.14
CA SER A 61 2.02 13.03 5.96
C SER A 61 3.40 12.80 5.31
N ILE A 62 4.37 13.68 5.56
CA ILE A 62 5.75 13.51 5.05
C ILE A 62 6.34 12.18 5.53
N ALA A 63 6.06 11.78 6.77
CA ALA A 63 6.53 10.52 7.33
C ALA A 63 5.97 9.32 6.55
N ASP A 64 4.65 9.33 6.27
CA ASP A 64 4.01 8.26 5.49
C ASP A 64 4.50 8.25 4.04
N ALA A 65 4.63 9.41 3.40
CA ALA A 65 5.18 9.52 2.06
C ALA A 65 6.59 8.92 1.96
N GLN A 66 7.44 9.12 2.96
CA GLN A 66 8.77 8.49 3.00
C GLN A 66 8.69 6.96 3.11
N ILE A 67 7.76 6.43 3.93
CA ILE A 67 7.55 4.99 4.07
C ILE A 67 7.01 4.41 2.76
N ILE A 68 6.00 5.04 2.16
CA ILE A 68 5.37 4.63 0.91
C ILE A 68 6.40 4.65 -0.23
N MET A 69 7.21 5.70 -0.35
CA MET A 69 8.27 5.75 -1.38
C MET A 69 9.29 4.60 -1.21
N ARG A 70 9.68 4.27 0.02
CA ARG A 70 10.59 3.14 0.28
C ARG A 70 9.92 1.80 -0.04
N LEU A 71 8.63 1.69 0.22
CA LEU A 71 7.85 0.50 -0.10
C LEU A 71 7.70 0.31 -1.61
N LEU A 72 7.31 1.34 -2.35
CA LEU A 72 7.24 1.30 -3.82
C LEU A 72 8.58 0.88 -4.44
N LYS A 73 9.69 1.46 -3.97
CA LYS A 73 11.04 1.05 -4.41
C LYS A 73 11.37 -0.41 -4.07
N ALA A 74 10.93 -0.92 -2.92
CA ALA A 74 11.14 -2.31 -2.53
C ALA A 74 10.32 -3.27 -3.40
N LEU A 75 9.08 -2.91 -3.73
CA LEU A 75 8.21 -3.65 -4.66
C LEU A 75 8.83 -3.71 -6.06
N ASP A 76 9.26 -2.56 -6.60
CA ASP A 76 9.87 -2.47 -7.94
C ASP A 76 11.16 -3.29 -8.06
N ARG A 77 11.88 -3.48 -6.95
CA ARG A 77 13.11 -4.29 -6.88
C ARG A 77 12.85 -5.77 -6.57
N GLY A 78 11.60 -6.15 -6.28
CA GLY A 78 11.26 -7.49 -5.81
C GLY A 78 11.80 -7.83 -4.41
N GLU A 79 12.19 -6.83 -3.62
CA GLU A 79 12.67 -7.00 -2.23
C GLU A 79 11.54 -7.44 -1.28
N VAL A 80 10.29 -7.13 -1.64
CA VAL A 80 9.05 -7.53 -0.96
C VAL A 80 7.98 -7.84 -1.98
N GLN A 81 7.11 -8.80 -1.68
CA GLN A 81 5.94 -9.09 -2.51
C GLN A 81 4.67 -8.51 -1.87
N PRO A 82 3.65 -8.10 -2.65
CA PRO A 82 2.35 -7.68 -2.11
C PRO A 82 1.74 -8.70 -1.14
N ALA A 83 1.91 -10.00 -1.42
CA ALA A 83 1.48 -11.09 -0.56
C ALA A 83 2.19 -11.16 0.79
N ASP A 84 3.31 -10.47 1.00
CA ASP A 84 3.96 -10.36 2.31
C ASP A 84 3.36 -9.24 3.16
N LEU A 85 2.68 -8.28 2.52
CA LEU A 85 2.14 -7.06 3.11
C LEU A 85 0.65 -7.17 3.43
N LEU A 86 -0.06 -8.00 2.66
CA LEU A 86 -1.51 -8.20 2.76
C LEU A 86 -1.90 -9.39 3.66
N ARG A 87 -0.93 -9.94 4.41
CA ARG A 87 -1.14 -11.01 5.40
C ARG A 87 -1.75 -10.49 6.69
#